data_AF-A0A820K1V6-F1
#
_entry.id   AF-A0A820K1V6-F1
#
_cell.length_a   1.000
_cell.length_b   1.000
_cell.length_c   1.000
_cell.angle_alpha   90.00
_cell.angle_beta   90.00
_cell.angle_gamma   90.00
#
_symmetry.space_group_name_H-M   'P 1'
#
loop_
_entity.id
_entity.type
_entity.pdbx_description
1 polymer ?
#
loop_
_entity_poly.entity_id
_entity_poly.type
_entity_poly.pdbx_seq_one_letter_code
_entity_poly.pdbx_strand_id
1 'polypeptide(L)' 'LFYTIMTGYEKAIRPLKKSSEAVVVKLGISLTQILGIISYDERNQIMTTNIWLDQVKL' A
#
# COMPACT_ATOMS: atom_id res chain seq x y z
N LEU A 1 18.78 2.10 20.25
CA LEU A 1 18.81 1.79 18.80
C LEU A 1 17.70 2.48 18.02
N PHE A 2 16.41 2.22 18.32
CA PHE A 2 15.28 2.86 17.64
C PHE A 2 15.33 4.41 17.66
N TYR A 3 15.70 4.99 18.81
CA TYR A 3 15.86 6.44 18.94
C TYR A 3 16.91 7.02 17.99
N THR A 4 18.06 6.34 17.84
CA THR A 4 19.18 6.73 16.96
C THR A 4 18.81 6.69 15.48
N ILE A 5 18.03 5.71 15.05
CA ILE A 5 17.64 5.60 13.62
C ILE A 5 16.55 6.59 13.24
N MET A 6 15.77 7.06 14.21
CA MET A 6 14.71 8.04 14.00
C MET A 6 15.20 9.49 14.18
N THR A 7 16.42 9.69 14.69
CA THR A 7 16.97 11.05 14.86
C THR A 7 17.31 11.63 13.49
N GLY A 8 16.66 12.73 13.10
CA GLY A 8 16.83 13.36 11.79
C GLY A 8 16.11 12.66 10.63
N TYR A 9 15.22 11.70 10.91
CA TYR A 9 14.40 11.06 9.89
C TYR A 9 13.17 11.91 9.54
N GLU A 10 13.07 12.37 8.28
CA GLU A 10 11.93 13.14 7.79
C GLU A 10 10.96 12.30 6.96
N LYS A 11 9.76 12.07 7.49
CA LYS A 11 8.73 11.20 6.88
C LYS A 11 8.12 11.77 5.59
N ALA A 12 8.14 13.09 5.45
CA ALA A 12 7.56 13.77 4.29
C ALA A 12 8.46 13.69 3.04
N ILE A 13 9.73 13.30 3.21
CA ILE A 13 10.71 13.27 2.14
C ILE A 13 10.77 11.86 1.53
N ARG A 14 10.83 11.79 0.21
CA ARG A 14 10.99 10.53 -0.52
C ARG A 14 12.36 9.91 -0.21
N PRO A 15 12.44 8.59 0.09
CA PRO A 15 13.68 7.95 0.50
C PRO A 15 14.59 7.68 -0.71
N LEU A 16 15.37 8.68 -1.10
CA LEU A 16 16.28 8.62 -2.25
C LEU A 16 17.64 9.19 -1.89
N LYS A 17 18.70 8.66 -2.50
CA LYS A 17 20.06 9.23 -2.39
C LYS A 17 20.24 10.46 -3.28
N LYS A 18 19.53 10.51 -4.41
CA LYS A 18 19.56 11.61 -5.38
C LYS A 18 18.14 12.01 -5.77
N SER A 19 17.89 13.31 -5.88
CA SER A 19 16.58 13.84 -6.27
C SER A 19 16.17 13.46 -7.70
N SER A 20 17.14 13.16 -8.57
CA SER A 20 16.91 12.79 -9.98
C SER A 20 16.46 11.34 -10.18
N GLU A 21 16.49 10.50 -9.15
CA GLU A 21 16.15 9.08 -9.25
C GLU A 21 14.67 8.85 -8.87
N ALA A 22 14.03 7.84 -9.49
CA ALA A 22 12.66 7.45 -9.19
C ALA A 22 12.60 6.42 -8.06
N VAL A 23 11.58 6.50 -7.20
CA VAL A 23 11.31 5.45 -6.20
C VAL A 23 10.56 4.31 -6.88
N VAL A 24 11.18 3.13 -6.97
CA VAL A 24 10.51 1.94 -7.50
C VAL A 24 9.81 1.22 -6.35
N VAL A 25 8.48 1.16 -6.41
CA VAL A 25 7.64 0.46 -5.43
C VAL A 25 7.06 -0.79 -6.09
N LYS A 26 7.39 -1.97 -5.55
CA LYS A 26 6.75 -3.23 -5.95
C LYS A 26 5.51 -3.43 -5.07
N LEU A 27 4.34 -3.46 -5.71
CA LEU A 27 3.07 -3.72 -5.04
C LEU A 27 2.62 -5.14 -5.40
N GLY A 28 2.34 -5.93 -4.37
CA GLY A 28 1.60 -7.19 -4.46
C GLY A 28 0.22 -7.00 -3.84
N ILE A 29 -0.79 -7.62 -4.42
CA ILE A 29 -2.14 -7.64 -3.85
C ILE A 29 -2.52 -9.10 -3.65
N SER A 30 -2.92 -9.43 -2.43
CA SER A 30 -3.39 -10.76 -2.06
C SER A 30 -4.88 -10.67 -1.72
N LEU A 31 -5.73 -11.19 -2.61
CA LEU A 31 -7.19 -11.21 -2.41
C LEU A 31 -7.56 -12.28 -1.38
N THR A 32 -8.32 -11.88 -0.35
CA THR A 32 -8.78 -12.81 0.69
C THR A 32 -10.21 -13.27 0.43
N GLN A 33 -11.14 -12.34 0.19
CA GLN A 33 -12.57 -12.63 0.06
C GLN A 33 -13.29 -11.60 -0.83
N ILE A 34 -14.35 -12.04 -1.50
CA ILE A 34 -15.27 -11.17 -2.27
C ILE A 34 -16.56 -11.02 -1.46
N LEU A 35 -16.83 -9.82 -0.95
CA LEU A 35 -17.99 -9.52 -0.10
C LEU A 35 -19.21 -9.06 -0.91
N GLY A 36 -19.00 -8.52 -2.11
CA GLY A 36 -20.04 -7.93 -2.96
C GLY A 36 -21.06 -8.90 -3.58
N ILE A 37 -21.06 -10.19 -3.22
CA ILE A 37 -22.00 -11.19 -3.77
C ILE A 37 -23.25 -11.36 -2.89
N ILE A 38 -23.35 -10.65 -1.75
CA ILE A 38 -24.52 -10.70 -0.87
C ILE A 38 -25.57 -9.70 -1.39
N SER A 39 -26.31 -10.10 -2.43
CA SER A 39 -27.66 -9.70 -2.92
C SER A 39 -28.22 -8.26 -2.76
N TYR A 40 -27.46 -7.27 -2.28
CA TYR A 40 -27.93 -5.92 -1.95
C TYR A 40 -27.30 -4.82 -2.85
N ASP A 41 -26.40 -5.18 -3.77
CA ASP A 41 -25.55 -4.22 -4.52
C ASP A 41 -25.72 -4.24 -6.07
N GLU A 42 -26.55 -5.13 -6.62
CA GLU A 42 -26.69 -5.27 -8.09
C GLU A 42 -27.26 -4.02 -8.79
N ARG A 43 -27.94 -3.14 -8.03
CA ARG A 43 -28.48 -1.87 -8.55
C ARG A 43 -27.46 -0.73 -8.56
N ASN A 44 -26.44 -0.77 -7.69
CA ASN A 44 -25.48 0.33 -7.53
C ASN A 44 -24.11 0.04 -8.18
N GLN A 45 -23.88 -1.20 -8.64
CA GLN A 45 -22.63 -1.63 -9.31
C GLN A 45 -21.38 -1.40 -8.47
N ILE A 46 -21.48 -1.54 -7.14
CA ILE A 46 -20.33 -1.48 -6.26
C ILE A 46 -19.84 -2.92 -6.01
N MET A 47 -18.53 -3.09 -5.91
CA MET A 47 -17.90 -4.36 -5.56
C MET A 47 -17.03 -4.14 -4.33
N THR A 48 -17.39 -4.83 -3.24
CA THR A 48 -16.61 -4.80 -1.99
C THR A 48 -15.78 -6.08 -1.89
N THR A 49 -14.46 -5.96 -1.74
CA THR A 49 -13.53 -7.10 -1.58
C THR A 49 -12.54 -6.83 -0.45
N ASN A 50 -12.16 -7.88 0.27
CA ASN A 50 -11.11 -7.82 1.28
C ASN A 50 -9.78 -8.21 0.63
N ILE A 51 -8.84 -7.26 0.61
CA ILE A 51 -7.50 -7.45 0.06
C ILE A 51 -6.43 -7.13 1.10
N TRP A 52 -5.31 -7.84 1.02
CA TRP A 52 -4.03 -7.43 1.62
C TRP A 52 -3.19 -6.73 0.56
N LEU A 53 -2.63 -5.57 0.93
CA LEU A 53 -1.70 -4.83 0.09
C LEU A 53 -0.29 -5.02 0.64
N ASP A 54 0.53 -5.75 -0.11
CA ASP A 54 1.92 -6.03 0.25
C ASP A 54 2.85 -5.10 -0.52
N GLN A 55 3.55 -4.22 0.19
CA GLN A 55 4.63 -3.44 -0.38
C GLN A 55 5.93 -4.25 -0.28
N VAL A 56 6.33 -4.86 -1.39
CA VAL A 56 7.52 -5.72 -1.43
C VAL A 56 8.77 -4.84 -1.47
N LYS A 57 9.70 -5.09 -0.54
CA LYS A 57 11.02 -4.43 -0.57
C LYS A 57 11.83 -4.96 -1.76
N LEU A 58 12.63 -4.08 -2.35
CA LEU A 58 13.56 -4.41 -3.44
C LEU A 58 14.62 -5.41 -3.00
#